data_AF-A0A7V9F8F2-F1
#
_entry.id   AF-A0A7V9F8F2-F1
#
_cell.length_a   1.000
_cell.length_b   1.000
_cell.length_c   1.000
_cell.angle_alpha   90.00
_cell.angle_beta   90.00
_cell.angle_gamma   90.00
#
_symmetry.space_group_name_H-M   'P 1'
#
loop_
_entity.id
_entity.type
_entity.pdbx_description
1 polymer ?
#
loop_
_entity_poly.entity_id
_entity_poly.type
_entity_poly.pdbx_seq_one_letter_code
_entity_poly.pdbx_strand_id
1 'polypeptide(L)'
;MTLDQRQVPYFDAWLAYRTSGIVAYSTPGHKRGRGAPREFIDAVGTGFLGLDIPHGGGVDDTHLSGGYLEQAERLAADAWGADHATFLVNGSTTGNQAFLLATCQPGDEVIVARNLHKSLLAGLILSGAT
;
A
#
# COMPACT_ATOMS: atom_id res chain seq x y z
N MET A 1 -20.24 -2.13 15.24
CA MET A 1 -20.69 -0.75 14.99
C MET A 1 -20.07 -0.34 13.67
N THR A 2 -20.87 -0.04 12.65
CA THR A 2 -20.37 0.33 11.31
C THR A 2 -19.50 1.58 11.42
N LEU A 3 -18.35 1.58 10.74
CA LEU A 3 -17.42 2.72 10.76
C LEU A 3 -17.92 3.86 9.85
N ASP A 4 -17.47 5.09 10.10
CA ASP A 4 -17.81 6.23 9.22
C ASP A 4 -16.97 6.18 7.94
N GLN A 5 -17.59 5.70 6.86
CA GLN A 5 -16.96 5.52 5.55
C GLN A 5 -16.60 6.83 4.82
N ARG A 6 -16.82 7.99 5.43
CA ARG A 6 -16.35 9.29 4.92
C ARG A 6 -14.95 9.64 5.43
N GLN A 7 -14.42 8.92 6.41
CA GLN A 7 -13.08 9.12 6.93
C GLN A 7 -12.03 8.60 5.94
N VAL A 8 -10.96 9.37 5.75
CA VAL A 8 -9.85 9.00 4.85
C VAL A 8 -8.50 9.19 5.57
N PRO A 9 -8.27 8.53 6.72
CA PRO A 9 -7.18 8.86 7.64
C PRO A 9 -5.79 8.85 6.99
N TYR A 10 -5.53 7.86 6.13
CA TYR A 10 -4.26 7.76 5.41
C TYR A 10 -4.06 8.92 4.41
N PHE A 11 -5.12 9.33 3.73
CA PHE A 11 -5.08 10.45 2.78
C PHE A 11 -5.00 11.80 3.51
N ASP A 12 -5.73 11.97 4.61
CA ASP A 12 -5.68 13.17 5.44
C ASP A 12 -4.29 13.38 6.03
N ALA A 13 -3.65 12.32 6.53
CA ALA A 13 -2.27 12.34 7.00
C ALA A 13 -1.30 12.75 5.87
N TRP A 14 -1.55 12.27 4.65
CA TRP A 14 -0.77 12.63 3.47
C TRP A 14 -0.84 14.14 3.15
N LEU A 15 -2.05 14.71 3.19
CA LEU A 15 -2.29 16.13 2.98
C LEU A 15 -1.71 16.99 4.12
N ALA A 16 -1.81 16.52 5.37
CA ALA A 16 -1.21 17.16 6.52
C ALA A 16 0.32 17.22 6.38
N TYR A 17 0.97 16.13 5.99
CA TYR A 17 2.41 16.14 5.76
C TYR A 17 2.82 17.14 4.67
N ARG A 18 2.06 17.21 3.57
CA ARG A 18 2.32 18.18 2.51
C ARG A 18 2.32 19.64 3.01
N THR A 19 1.53 19.95 4.04
CA THR A 19 1.40 21.31 4.60
C THR A 19 2.22 21.55 5.87
N SER A 20 2.82 20.51 6.46
CA SER A 20 3.57 20.51 7.73
C SER A 20 4.82 21.42 7.82
N GLY A 21 5.24 22.04 6.72
CA GLY A 21 6.47 22.85 6.68
C GLY A 21 7.78 22.06 6.81
N ILE A 22 7.71 20.73 6.91
CA ILE A 22 8.88 19.85 7.07
C ILE A 22 9.83 20.00 5.87
N VAL A 23 11.10 20.23 6.18
CA VAL A 23 12.20 20.18 5.21
C VAL A 23 12.67 18.73 5.08
N ALA A 24 12.32 18.09 3.97
CA ALA A 24 12.66 16.71 3.72
C ALA A 24 14.17 16.56 3.48
N TYR A 25 14.88 15.98 4.44
CA TYR A 25 16.23 15.41 4.22
C TYR A 25 16.17 13.90 3.93
N SER A 26 15.02 13.26 4.16
CA SER A 26 14.72 11.86 3.85
C SER A 26 14.60 11.57 2.35
N THR A 27 14.45 10.30 1.99
CA THR A 27 13.93 9.90 0.67
C THR A 27 12.49 10.43 0.47
N PRO A 28 12.02 10.52 -0.79
CA PRO A 28 12.77 10.37 -2.05
C PRO A 28 13.74 11.52 -2.36
N GLY A 29 14.72 11.27 -3.24
CA GLY A 29 15.83 12.19 -3.55
C GLY A 29 15.42 13.52 -4.18
N HIS A 30 14.27 13.59 -4.86
CA HIS A 30 13.76 14.84 -5.45
C HIS A 30 13.25 15.84 -4.41
N LYS A 31 13.23 15.49 -3.11
CA LYS A 31 12.86 16.38 -1.99
C LYS A 31 11.58 17.17 -2.28
N ARG A 32 10.51 16.44 -2.58
CA ARG A 32 9.19 17.00 -2.91
C ARG A 32 9.16 17.90 -4.15
N GLY A 33 10.11 17.65 -5.06
CA GLY A 33 10.24 18.33 -6.35
C GLY A 33 11.40 19.33 -6.41
N ARG A 34 12.01 19.72 -5.29
CA ARG A 34 13.14 20.67 -5.28
C ARG A 34 14.39 20.15 -5.99
N GLY A 35 14.62 18.84 -5.93
CA GLY A 35 15.73 18.16 -6.59
C GLY A 35 15.34 17.50 -7.92
N ALA A 36 14.12 17.72 -8.42
CA ALA A 36 13.68 17.17 -9.71
C ALA A 36 14.08 18.09 -10.87
N PRO A 37 14.35 17.55 -12.08
CA PRO A 37 14.50 18.34 -13.29
C PRO A 37 13.25 19.18 -13.57
N ARG A 38 13.44 20.41 -14.07
CA ARG A 38 12.32 21.34 -14.31
C ARG A 38 11.28 20.77 -15.28
N GLU A 39 11.73 20.17 -16.37
CA GLU A 39 10.86 19.52 -17.37
C GLU A 39 9.97 18.43 -16.76
N PHE A 40 10.51 17.67 -15.79
CA PHE A 40 9.73 16.66 -15.08
C PHE A 40 8.68 17.30 -14.17
N ILE A 41 9.05 18.34 -13.41
CA ILE A 41 8.13 19.10 -12.55
C ILE A 41 6.98 19.69 -13.38
N ASP A 42 7.29 20.26 -14.54
CA ASP A 42 6.31 20.86 -15.43
C ASP A 42 5.36 19.79 -16.03
N ALA A 43 5.85 18.57 -16.25
CA ALA A 43 5.05 17.45 -16.75
C ALA A 43 4.13 16.80 -15.71
N VAL A 44 4.62 16.53 -14.49
CA VAL A 44 3.86 15.79 -13.46
C VAL A 44 3.16 16.69 -12.43
N GLY A 45 3.63 17.93 -12.29
CA GLY A 45 3.11 18.90 -11.35
C GLY A 45 3.71 18.80 -9.94
N THR A 46 3.86 19.97 -9.31
CA THR A 46 4.38 20.11 -7.93
C THR A 46 3.44 19.51 -6.88
N GLY A 47 2.15 19.43 -7.17
CA GLY A 47 1.16 18.79 -6.29
C GLY A 47 1.43 17.31 -6.10
N PHE A 48 1.68 16.59 -7.20
CA PHE A 48 2.00 15.16 -7.19
C PHE A 48 3.33 14.89 -6.50
N LEU A 49 4.39 15.58 -6.89
CA LEU A 49 5.71 15.45 -6.27
C LEU A 49 5.71 15.82 -4.77
N GLY A 50 4.80 16.69 -4.35
CA GLY A 50 4.63 17.06 -2.94
C GLY A 50 4.01 15.96 -2.09
N LEU A 51 3.37 14.97 -2.72
CA LEU A 51 2.79 13.78 -2.11
C LEU A 51 3.71 12.55 -2.30
N ASP A 52 4.71 12.56 -3.18
CA ASP A 52 5.69 11.47 -3.21
C ASP A 52 6.63 11.54 -2.00
N ILE A 53 6.26 10.82 -0.94
CA ILE A 53 6.86 10.84 0.40
C ILE A 53 6.92 9.40 0.96
N PRO A 54 7.83 9.11 1.91
CA PRO A 54 7.89 7.78 2.49
C PRO A 54 6.66 7.50 3.37
N HIS A 55 6.33 6.23 3.55
CA HIS A 55 5.29 5.83 4.50
C HIS A 55 5.71 6.20 5.94
N GLY A 56 6.82 5.63 6.43
CA GLY A 56 7.41 6.01 7.71
C GLY A 56 8.32 7.23 7.60
N GLY A 57 8.19 8.16 8.54
CA GLY A 57 8.85 9.47 8.48
C GLY A 57 8.28 10.41 7.41
N GLY A 58 7.07 10.13 6.94
CA GLY A 58 6.34 10.89 5.93
C GLY A 58 4.84 10.89 6.24
N VAL A 59 4.08 9.96 5.64
CA VAL A 59 2.63 9.83 5.93
C VAL A 59 2.39 9.56 7.42
N ASP A 60 3.23 8.73 8.03
CA ASP A 60 3.28 8.51 9.47
C ASP A 60 4.68 8.87 10.01
N ASP A 61 4.84 8.90 11.33
CA ASP A 61 6.16 9.08 11.95
C ASP A 61 7.08 7.86 11.69
N THR A 62 8.33 7.94 12.12
CA THR A 62 9.30 6.85 11.91
C THR A 62 8.97 5.58 12.69
N HIS A 63 8.09 5.66 13.68
CA HIS A 63 7.65 4.54 14.51
C HIS A 63 6.26 4.02 14.10
N LEU A 64 5.65 4.62 13.07
CA LEU A 64 4.29 4.34 12.61
C LEU A 64 3.25 4.48 13.74
N SER A 65 3.44 5.46 14.64
CA SER A 65 2.61 5.60 15.84
C SER A 65 1.19 6.10 15.56
N GLY A 66 0.96 6.73 14.40
CA GLY A 66 -0.36 7.20 13.98
C GLY A 66 -1.31 6.08 13.56
N GLY A 67 -0.78 4.95 13.08
CA GLY A 67 -1.57 3.79 12.65
C GLY A 67 -2.51 4.12 11.48
N TYR A 68 -2.19 5.12 10.66
CA TYR A 68 -3.12 5.61 9.64
C TYR A 68 -3.44 4.58 8.56
N LEU A 69 -2.46 3.72 8.22
CA LEU A 69 -2.67 2.63 7.26
C LEU A 69 -3.62 1.59 7.83
N GLU A 70 -3.39 1.15 9.08
CA GLU A 70 -4.26 0.20 9.77
C GLU A 70 -5.70 0.71 9.87
N GLN A 71 -5.87 2.00 10.20
CA GLN A 71 -7.20 2.61 10.24
C GLN A 71 -7.90 2.60 8.87
N ALA A 72 -7.16 2.90 7.80
CA ALA A 72 -7.70 2.85 6.43
C ALA A 72 -8.04 1.41 5.99
N GLU A 73 -7.22 0.44 6.35
CA GLU A 73 -7.48 -0.98 6.09
C GLU A 73 -8.68 -1.50 6.89
N ARG A 74 -8.86 -1.07 8.14
CA ARG A 74 -10.07 -1.37 8.93
C ARG A 74 -11.35 -0.79 8.33
N LEU A 75 -11.29 0.44 7.79
CA LEU A 75 -12.41 1.05 7.06
C LEU A 75 -12.77 0.21 5.82
N ALA A 76 -11.77 -0.24 5.06
CA ALA A 76 -11.97 -1.09 3.89
C ALA A 76 -12.56 -2.46 4.25
N ALA A 77 -12.08 -3.09 5.33
CA ALA A 77 -12.63 -4.35 5.84
C ALA A 77 -14.12 -4.21 6.21
N ASP A 78 -14.48 -3.15 6.95
CA ASP A 78 -15.87 -2.84 7.32
C ASP A 78 -16.74 -2.59 6.07
N ALA A 79 -16.22 -1.85 5.08
CA ALA A 79 -16.93 -1.56 3.84
C ALA A 79 -17.22 -2.81 2.99
N TRP A 80 -16.31 -3.78 2.98
CA TRP A 80 -16.43 -5.03 2.22
C TRP A 80 -17.04 -6.20 3.01
N GLY A 81 -17.33 -6.00 4.30
CA GLY A 81 -17.85 -7.05 5.18
C GLY A 81 -16.83 -8.19 5.41
N ALA A 82 -15.54 -7.86 5.44
CA ALA A 82 -14.45 -8.80 5.69
C ALA A 82 -13.90 -8.64 7.11
N ASP A 83 -13.29 -9.71 7.64
CA ASP A 83 -12.60 -9.64 8.94
C ASP A 83 -11.34 -8.75 8.86
N HIS A 84 -10.64 -8.80 7.73
CA HIS A 84 -9.43 -8.04 7.46
C HIS A 84 -9.38 -7.59 5.99
N ALA A 85 -8.72 -6.46 5.76
CA ALA A 85 -8.36 -5.99 4.43
C ALA A 85 -6.89 -5.56 4.44
N THR A 86 -6.22 -5.69 3.30
CA THR A 86 -4.82 -5.27 3.14
C THR A 86 -4.69 -4.54 1.81
N PHE A 87 -4.02 -3.39 1.82
CA PHE A 87 -3.77 -2.63 0.60
C PHE A 87 -2.55 -3.14 -0.15
N LEU A 88 -2.73 -3.41 -1.44
CA LEU A 88 -1.70 -3.93 -2.33
C LEU A 88 -1.26 -2.86 -3.32
N VAL A 89 0.05 -2.61 -3.38
CA VAL A 89 0.64 -1.61 -4.29
C VAL A 89 1.15 -2.19 -5.62
N ASN A 90 1.09 -3.52 -5.78
CA ASN A 90 1.59 -4.22 -6.97
C ASN A 90 0.52 -5.14 -7.60
N GLY A 91 -0.74 -4.72 -7.50
CA GLY A 91 -1.91 -5.40 -8.07
C GLY A 91 -2.24 -6.75 -7.43
N SER A 92 -3.29 -7.40 -7.94
CA SER A 92 -3.78 -8.69 -7.42
C SER A 92 -2.79 -9.85 -7.60
N THR A 93 -1.80 -9.73 -8.48
CA THR A 93 -0.71 -10.72 -8.62
C THR A 93 0.03 -10.92 -7.30
N THR A 94 0.47 -9.84 -6.66
CA THR A 94 1.14 -9.92 -5.37
C THR A 94 0.21 -10.40 -4.27
N GLY A 95 -1.08 -10.04 -4.32
CA GLY A 95 -2.08 -10.58 -3.39
C GLY A 95 -2.22 -12.10 -3.45
N ASN A 96 -2.36 -12.65 -4.66
CA ASN A 96 -2.47 -14.10 -4.85
C ASN A 96 -1.21 -14.86 -4.39
N GLN A 97 -0.04 -14.30 -4.64
CA GLN A 97 1.24 -14.90 -4.23
C GLN A 97 1.43 -14.82 -2.72
N ALA A 98 1.14 -13.66 -2.11
CA ALA A 98 1.23 -13.46 -0.67
C ALA A 98 0.26 -14.39 0.07
N PHE A 99 -0.97 -14.53 -0.43
CA PHE A 99 -1.96 -15.47 0.11
C PHE A 99 -1.39 -16.90 0.15
N LEU A 100 -0.99 -17.45 -0.99
CA LEU A 100 -0.49 -18.84 -1.04
C LEU A 100 0.79 -19.05 -0.20
N LEU A 101 1.72 -18.09 -0.22
CA LEU A 101 2.95 -18.19 0.57
C LEU A 101 2.70 -18.07 2.08
N ALA A 102 1.65 -17.35 2.49
CA ALA A 102 1.30 -17.19 3.90
C ALA A 102 0.50 -18.39 4.43
N THR A 103 -0.30 -19.05 3.59
CA THR A 103 -1.23 -20.10 4.04
C THR A 103 -0.79 -21.53 3.72
N CYS A 104 0.11 -21.73 2.77
CA CYS A 104 0.53 -23.06 2.32
C CYS A 104 1.99 -23.33 2.65
N GLN A 105 2.31 -24.59 2.90
CA GLN A 105 3.65 -25.15 3.03
C GLN A 105 3.97 -26.10 1.86
N PRO A 106 5.25 -26.39 1.60
CA PRO A 106 5.62 -27.37 0.57
C PRO A 106 4.96 -28.73 0.82
N GLY A 107 4.26 -29.25 -0.19
CA GLY A 107 3.54 -30.53 -0.13
C GLY A 107 2.11 -30.45 0.39
N ASP A 108 1.62 -29.28 0.79
CA ASP A 108 0.19 -29.10 1.09
C ASP A 108 -0.65 -29.28 -0.18
N GLU A 109 -1.79 -29.94 -0.06
CA GLU A 109 -2.74 -30.12 -1.17
C GLU A 109 -3.74 -28.95 -1.25
N VAL A 110 -3.85 -28.31 -2.42
CA VAL A 110 -4.69 -27.12 -2.61
C VAL A 110 -5.66 -27.30 -3.78
N ILE A 111 -6.95 -27.09 -3.51
CA ILE A 111 -7.98 -27.11 -4.56
C ILE A 111 -7.95 -25.79 -5.31
N VAL A 112 -7.75 -25.86 -6.63
CA VAL A 112 -7.77 -24.70 -7.51
C VAL A 112 -8.71 -24.89 -8.70
N ALA A 113 -9.28 -23.78 -9.18
CA ALA A 113 -10.07 -23.78 -10.40
C ALA A 113 -9.16 -24.00 -11.62
N ARG A 114 -9.56 -24.82 -12.59
CA ARG A 114 -8.76 -25.14 -13.79
C ARG A 114 -8.40 -23.89 -14.63
N ASN A 115 -9.22 -22.86 -14.56
CA ASN A 115 -9.03 -21.58 -15.24
C ASN A 115 -8.34 -20.53 -14.36
N LEU A 116 -7.55 -20.94 -13.36
CA LEU A 116 -6.85 -20.04 -12.47
C LEU A 116 -5.97 -19.02 -13.23
N HIS A 117 -5.84 -17.82 -12.65
CA HIS A 117 -4.96 -16.80 -13.21
C HIS A 117 -3.48 -17.19 -13.04
N LYS A 118 -2.62 -16.79 -13.99
CA LYS A 118 -1.18 -17.14 -14.00
C LYS A 118 -0.45 -16.80 -12.70
N SER A 119 -0.88 -15.75 -11.99
CA SER A 119 -0.31 -15.37 -10.70
C SER A 119 -0.55 -16.40 -9.59
N LEU A 120 -1.70 -17.07 -9.59
CA LEU A 120 -2.02 -18.11 -8.62
C LEU A 120 -1.16 -19.36 -8.91
N LEU A 121 -0.97 -19.70 -10.19
CA LEU A 121 -0.05 -20.77 -10.61
C LEU A 121 1.38 -20.48 -10.14
N ALA A 122 1.85 -19.25 -10.33
CA ALA A 122 3.15 -18.84 -9.82
C ALA A 122 3.24 -18.96 -8.29
N GLY A 123 2.18 -18.61 -7.56
CA GLY A 123 2.13 -18.81 -6.10
C GLY A 123 2.20 -20.29 -5.68
N LEU A 124 1.58 -21.20 -6.41
CA LEU A 124 1.68 -22.65 -6.15
C LEU A 124 3.12 -23.13 -6.36
N ILE A 125 3.76 -22.71 -7.45
CA ILE A 125 5.16 -23.02 -7.74
C ILE A 125 6.08 -22.49 -6.62
N LEU A 126 5.86 -21.26 -6.16
CA LEU A 126 6.69 -20.64 -5.13
C LEU A 126 6.49 -21.26 -3.73
N SER A 127 5.26 -21.66 -3.39
CA SER A 127 4.96 -22.30 -2.11
C SER A 127 5.32 -23.78 -2.07
N GLY A 128 5.40 -24.44 -3.22
CA GLY A 128 5.61 -25.89 -3.32
C GLY A 128 4.36 -26.71 -2.98
N ALA A 129 3.19 -26.07 -2.91
CA ALA A 129 1.91 -26.73 -2.75
C ALA A 129 1.49 -27.47 -4.04
N THR A 130 0.71 -28.54 -3.88
CA THR A 130 0.29 -29.43 -4.97
C THR A 130 -1.20 -29.37 -5.24
#